data_AF-A0A7W0LTA7-F1
#
_entry.id   AF-A0A7W0LTA7-F1
#
_cell.length_a   1.000
_cell.length_b   1.000
_cell.length_c   1.000
_cell.angle_alpha   90.00
_cell.angle_beta   90.00
_cell.angle_gamma   90.00
#
_symmetry.space_group_name_H-M   'P 1'
#
loop_
_entity.id
_entity.type
_entity.pdbx_description
1 polymer ?
#
loop_
_entity_poly.entity_id
_entity_poly.type
_entity_poly.pdbx_seq_one_letter_code
_entity_poly.pdbx_strand_id
1 'polypeptide(L)'
;MHHFRGKLLDGGRVRLDPANVYVLFHATAGGPDQGWYGYLLISSGGDVDPGGVYTLTLTDGRSGSLRVDQVTPEDSVGFRATFVGEGPLR
;
A
#
# COMPACT_ATOMS: atom_id res chain seq x y z
N MET A 1 -1.75 1.91 13.81
CA MET A 1 -1.76 2.11 12.34
C MET A 1 -1.34 3.55 12.08
N HIS A 2 -0.38 3.78 11.20
CA HIS A 2 0.21 5.09 10.93
C HIS A 2 -0.18 5.55 9.54
N HIS A 3 -0.58 6.82 9.43
CA HIS A 3 -0.91 7.43 8.15
C HIS A 3 0.34 8.02 7.51
N PHE A 4 0.56 7.70 6.23
CA PHE A 4 1.62 8.23 5.40
C PHE A 4 1.06 8.73 4.07
N ARG A 5 1.76 9.69 3.49
CA ARG A 5 1.57 10.13 2.11
C ARG A 5 2.71 9.57 1.27
N GLY A 6 2.44 9.25 0.01
CA GLY A 6 3.45 8.72 -0.89
C GLY A 6 3.00 8.72 -2.35
N LYS A 7 3.65 7.87 -3.13
CA LYS A 7 3.26 7.52 -4.50
C LYS A 7 3.17 6.01 -4.62
N LEU A 8 2.20 5.54 -5.39
CA LEU A 8 2.12 4.15 -5.79
C LEU A 8 2.54 4.03 -7.25
N LEU A 9 3.49 3.14 -7.53
CA LEU A 9 4.01 2.90 -8.86
C LEU A 9 3.74 1.46 -9.31
N ASP A 10 3.41 1.31 -10.57
CA ASP A 10 3.36 0.04 -11.29
C ASP A 10 4.57 0.01 -12.23
N GLY A 11 5.62 -0.68 -11.79
CA GLY A 11 6.97 -0.52 -12.34
C GLY A 11 7.44 0.94 -12.26
N GLY A 12 7.57 1.59 -13.41
CA GLY A 12 7.93 3.02 -13.51
C GLY A 12 6.75 3.98 -13.66
N ARG A 13 5.52 3.47 -13.79
CA ARG A 13 4.32 4.29 -14.02
C ARG A 13 3.66 4.68 -12.71
N VAL A 14 3.39 5.95 -12.51
CA VAL A 14 2.62 6.42 -11.35
C VAL A 14 1.16 5.99 -11.51
N ARG A 15 0.66 5.24 -10.52
CA ARG A 15 -0.76 4.86 -10.37
C ARG A 15 -1.50 5.81 -9.43
N LEU A 16 -0.86 6.21 -8.33
CA LEU A 16 -1.43 7.13 -7.35
C LEU A 16 -0.38 8.18 -6.93
N ASP A 17 -0.77 9.46 -6.99
CA ASP A 17 -0.01 10.59 -6.46
C ASP A 17 -0.98 11.75 -6.10
N PRO A 18 -1.28 11.96 -4.80
CA PRO A 18 -0.74 11.24 -3.66
C PRO A 18 -1.42 9.88 -3.43
N ALA A 19 -0.63 8.90 -2.98
CA ALA A 19 -1.13 7.71 -2.30
C ALA A 19 -1.33 8.03 -0.81
N ASN A 20 -2.56 7.95 -0.31
CA ASN A 20 -2.86 8.05 1.13
C ASN A 20 -2.89 6.63 1.71
N VAL A 21 -1.94 6.33 2.59
CA VAL A 21 -1.64 4.96 3.04
C VAL A 21 -1.69 4.87 4.54
N TYR A 22 -2.39 3.86 5.06
CA TYR A 22 -2.44 3.54 6.48
C TYR A 22 -1.74 2.22 6.71
N VAL A 23 -0.60 2.25 7.41
CA VAL A 23 0.28 1.08 7.61
C VAL A 23 0.25 0.61 9.05
N LEU A 24 0.15 -0.69 9.26
CA LEU A 24 0.53 -1.35 10.50
C LEU A 24 1.84 -2.11 10.27
N PHE A 25 2.83 -1.85 11.12
CA PHE A 25 4.07 -2.60 11.15
C PHE A 25 3.92 -3.72 12.20
N HIS A 26 4.06 -4.99 11.79
CA HIS A 26 4.25 -6.05 12.76
C HIS A 26 5.71 -6.10 13.18
N ALA A 27 5.95 -5.88 14.48
CA ALA A 27 7.25 -6.04 15.12
C ALA A 27 7.34 -7.40 15.82
N THR A 28 7.16 -8.51 15.09
CA THR A 28 7.54 -9.82 15.64
C THR A 28 8.98 -10.12 15.26
N ALA A 29 9.88 -9.90 16.23
CA ALA A 29 11.28 -10.27 16.11
C ALA A 29 11.42 -11.77 15.81
N GLY A 30 12.06 -12.11 14.68
CA GLY A 30 12.62 -13.45 14.45
C GLY A 30 11.93 -14.37 13.43
N GLY A 31 10.98 -13.90 12.61
CA GLY A 31 10.40 -14.69 11.51
C GLY A 31 10.66 -14.11 10.11
N PRO A 32 10.65 -14.93 9.05
CA PRO A 32 10.76 -14.46 7.66
C PRO A 32 9.60 -13.55 7.22
N ASP A 33 8.52 -13.47 8.00
CA ASP A 33 7.36 -12.61 7.77
C ASP A 33 7.50 -11.24 8.47
N GLN A 34 8.56 -10.50 8.14
CA GLN A 34 8.64 -9.06 8.45
C GLN A 34 7.69 -8.27 7.54
N GLY A 35 6.39 -8.47 7.73
CA GLY A 35 5.34 -7.89 6.92
C GLY A 35 4.82 -6.60 7.52
N TRP A 36 4.86 -5.52 6.74
CA TRP A 36 3.98 -4.37 6.94
C TRP A 36 2.74 -4.59 6.08
N TYR A 37 1.58 -4.19 6.58
CA TYR A 37 0.32 -4.33 5.86
C TYR A 37 -0.55 -3.12 6.13
N GLY A 38 -1.61 -2.96 5.36
CA GLY A 38 -2.41 -1.75 5.49
C GLY A 38 -3.47 -1.61 4.44
N TYR A 39 -3.88 -0.37 4.22
CA TYR A 39 -4.73 -0.04 3.10
C TYR A 39 -4.38 1.32 2.48
N LEU A 40 -4.76 1.46 1.22
CA LEU A 40 -4.82 2.72 0.47
C LEU A 40 -6.26 3.17 0.35
N LEU A 41 -6.48 4.49 0.36
CA LEU A 41 -7.73 5.09 -0.10
C LEU A 41 -7.56 5.47 -1.56
N ILE A 42 -8.44 4.96 -2.42
CA ILE A 42 -8.40 5.19 -3.88
C ILE A 42 -9.76 5.68 -4.36
N SER A 43 -9.74 6.51 -5.41
CA SER A 43 -10.94 7.16 -5.93
C SER A 43 -11.74 6.25 -6.86
N SER A 44 -11.07 5.30 -7.51
CA SER A 44 -11.65 4.37 -8.46
C SER A 44 -11.19 2.94 -8.18
N GLY A 45 -12.11 1.98 -8.29
CA GLY A 45 -11.78 0.55 -8.15
C GLY A 45 -10.81 0.02 -9.20
N GLY A 46 -10.52 0.78 -10.26
CA GLY A 46 -9.50 0.45 -11.27
C GLY A 46 -8.15 1.14 -11.08
N ASP A 47 -7.96 1.91 -10.01
CA ASP A 47 -6.67 2.56 -9.73
C ASP A 47 -5.58 1.52 -9.42
N VAL A 48 -5.99 0.41 -8.79
CA VAL A 48 -5.17 -0.77 -8.50
C VAL A 48 -6.00 -2.04 -8.72
N ASP A 49 -5.32 -3.16 -8.93
CA ASP A 49 -5.92 -4.46 -9.20
C ASP A 49 -5.63 -5.43 -8.03
N PRO A 50 -6.62 -6.19 -7.54
CA PRO A 50 -6.38 -7.30 -6.62
C PRO A 50 -5.35 -8.29 -7.20
N GLY A 51 -4.36 -8.67 -6.39
CA GLY A 51 -3.21 -9.48 -6.81
C GLY A 51 -2.09 -8.69 -7.48
N GLY A 52 -2.31 -7.43 -7.85
CA GLY A 52 -1.31 -6.55 -8.43
C GLY A 52 -0.20 -6.23 -7.43
N VAL A 53 1.05 -6.25 -7.91
CA VAL A 53 2.24 -5.85 -7.14
C VAL A 53 2.66 -4.46 -7.57
N TYR A 54 2.83 -3.58 -6.58
CA TYR A 54 3.16 -2.18 -6.77
C TYR A 54 4.32 -1.77 -5.88
N THR A 55 5.04 -0.73 -6.28
CA THR A 55 6.05 -0.08 -5.45
C THR A 55 5.41 1.09 -4.73
N LEU A 56 5.41 1.08 -3.40
CA LEU A 56 5.06 2.25 -2.60
C LEU A 56 6.32 3.04 -2.29
N THR A 57 6.27 4.35 -2.51
CA THR A 57 7.32 5.28 -2.10
C THR A 57 6.70 6.34 -1.19
N LEU A 58 7.07 6.34 0.08
CA LEU A 58 6.60 7.28 1.08
C LEU A 58 7.35 8.61 0.99
N THR A 59 6.71 9.69 1.43
CA THR A 59 7.33 11.03 1.46
C THR A 59 8.51 11.14 2.43
N ASP A 60 8.66 10.21 3.36
CA ASP A 60 9.81 10.14 4.27
C ASP A 60 11.03 9.42 3.67
N GLY A 61 10.95 9.06 2.38
CA GLY A 61 12.02 8.42 1.63
C GLY A 61 11.94 6.90 1.62
N ARG A 62 11.13 6.29 2.49
CA ARG A 62 11.02 4.83 2.54
C ARG A 62 10.27 4.28 1.33
N SER A 63 10.69 3.11 0.83
CA SER A 63 10.06 2.44 -0.29
C SER A 63 10.02 0.92 -0.12
N GLY A 64 9.02 0.28 -0.72
CA GLY A 64 8.86 -1.17 -0.68
C GLY A 64 7.75 -1.66 -1.59
N SER A 65 7.89 -2.91 -2.01
CA SER A 65 6.87 -3.61 -2.80
C SER A 65 5.71 -4.04 -1.91
N LEU A 66 4.49 -3.83 -2.39
CA LEU A 66 3.26 -4.35 -1.80
C LEU A 66 2.44 -5.08 -2.84
N ARG A 67 1.69 -6.09 -2.40
CA ARG A 67 0.67 -6.76 -3.19
C ARG A 67 -0.70 -6.36 -2.65
N VAL A 68 -1.57 -5.90 -3.54
CA VAL A 68 -2.97 -5.59 -3.18
C VAL A 68 -3.72 -6.90 -3.00
N ASP A 69 -4.42 -7.06 -1.88
CA ASP A 69 -5.22 -8.25 -1.59
C ASP A 69 -6.66 -8.06 -2.06
N GLN A 70 -7.32 -6.98 -1.63
CA GLN A 70 -8.73 -6.71 -1.94
C GLN A 70 -8.99 -5.22 -2.13
N VAL A 71 -9.95 -4.91 -3.01
CA VAL A 71 -10.51 -3.57 -3.21
C VAL A 71 -11.99 -3.61 -2.85
N THR A 72 -12.39 -2.81 -1.87
CA THR A 72 -13.76 -2.76 -1.35
C THR A 72 -14.32 -1.34 -1.48
N PRO A 73 -15.54 -1.14 -2.00
CA PRO A 73 -16.19 0.16 -1.98
C PRO A 73 -16.32 0.68 -0.54
N GLU A 74 -16.16 1.99 -0.35
CA GLU A 74 -16.31 2.65 0.94
C GLU A 74 -17.06 3.97 0.76
N ASP A 75 -18.21 4.10 1.45
CA ASP A 75 -19.29 5.06 1.19
C ASP A 75 -18.89 6.56 1.23
N SER A 76 -17.68 6.88 1.72
CA SER A 76 -17.20 8.26 1.90
C SER A 76 -15.90 8.59 1.16
N VAL A 77 -15.17 7.58 0.68
CA VAL A 77 -13.78 7.73 0.20
C VAL A 77 -13.54 7.06 -1.16
N GLY A 78 -14.59 6.48 -1.75
CA GLY A 78 -14.51 5.74 -3.02
C GLY A 78 -14.28 4.27 -2.73
N PHE A 79 -13.01 3.87 -2.63
CA PHE A 79 -12.63 2.48 -2.38
C PHE A 79 -11.46 2.39 -1.39
N ARG A 80 -11.44 1.28 -0.66
CA ARG A 80 -10.32 0.86 0.19
C ARG A 80 -9.61 -0.32 -0.45
N ALA A 81 -8.32 -0.17 -0.73
CA ALA A 81 -7.47 -1.25 -1.21
C ALA A 81 -6.58 -1.77 -0.07
N THR A 82 -6.82 -2.98 0.40
CA THR A 82 -5.97 -3.64 1.41
C THR A 82 -4.74 -4.26 0.75
N PHE A 83 -3.62 -4.30 1.46
CA PHE A 83 -2.37 -4.84 0.93
C PHE A 83 -1.50 -5.48 2.01
N VAL A 84 -0.56 -6.30 1.55
CA VAL A 84 0.58 -6.80 2.31
C VAL A 84 1.89 -6.42 1.62
N GLY A 85 2.90 -6.05 2.39
CA GLY A 85 4.26 -5.82 1.92
C GLY A 85 4.95 -7.14 1.56
N GLU A 86 5.64 -7.19 0.42
CA GLU A 86 6.39 -8.38 -0.04
C GLU A 86 7.82 -8.43 0.51
N GLY A 87 8.19 -7.45 1.33
CA GLY A 87 9.51 -7.33 1.94
C GLY A 87 9.60 -6.11 2.85
N PRO A 88 10.80 -5.81 3.38
CA PRO A 88 10.99 -4.68 4.27
C PRO A 88 10.75 -3.36 3.53
N LEU A 89 10.10 -2.43 4.23
CA LEU A 89 9.98 -1.04 3.81
C LEU A 89 11.28 -0.32 4.18
N ARG A 90 12.08 0.10 3.20
CA ARG A 90 13.45 0.63 3.39
C ARG A 90 13.55 2.10 3.11
#